data_AF-A0A1H7AXT7-F1
#
_entry.id   AF-A0A1H7AXT7-F1
#
_cell.length_a   1.000
_cell.length_b   1.000
_cell.length_c   1.000
_cell.angle_alpha   90.00
_cell.angle_beta   90.00
_cell.angle_gamma   90.00
#
_symmetry.space_group_name_H-M   'P 1'
#
loop_
_entity.id
_entity.type
_entity.pdbx_description
1 polymer ?
#
loop_
_entity_poly.entity_id
_entity_poly.type
_entity_poly.pdbx_seq_one_letter_code
_entity_poly.pdbx_strand_id
1 'polypeptide(L)'
;MPGYPEGFREAVRARFPGAIVVCGGYTAVRAEALLQTGLADAVAFGRPYIANPDLVQRFAQGAPLAEADQAILLRRWHRRLYRLSGLGWLNSVTCECSPHHAAH
;
A
#
# COMPACT_ATOMS: atom_id res chain seq x y z
N MET A 1 -3.00 -12.90 -10.06
CA MET A 1 -4.26 -12.24 -10.46
C MET A 1 -4.21 -12.10 -11.97
N PRO A 2 -5.15 -12.70 -12.72
CA PRO A 2 -5.23 -12.45 -14.15
C PRO A 2 -5.40 -10.93 -14.38
N GLY A 3 -4.73 -10.41 -15.40
CA GLY A 3 -4.91 -9.01 -15.81
C GLY A 3 -6.35 -8.76 -16.26
N TYR A 4 -6.74 -7.50 -16.33
CA TYR A 4 -8.01 -7.13 -16.95
C TYR A 4 -8.04 -7.57 -18.43
N PRO A 5 -9.23 -7.86 -18.99
CA PRO A 5 -9.35 -8.06 -20.43
C PRO A 5 -8.87 -6.81 -21.19
N GLU A 6 -8.41 -7.03 -22.42
CA GLU A 6 -7.99 -5.95 -23.32
C GLU A 6 -9.13 -4.93 -23.52
N GLY A 7 -8.78 -3.64 -23.62
CA GLY A 7 -9.75 -2.57 -23.80
C GLY A 7 -10.56 -2.19 -22.55
N PHE A 8 -10.34 -2.86 -21.41
CA PHE A 8 -11.13 -2.60 -20.19
C PHE A 8 -10.99 -1.16 -19.68
N ARG A 9 -9.77 -0.60 -19.67
CA ARG A 9 -9.54 0.73 -19.10
C ARG A 9 -10.08 1.83 -20.01
N GLU A 10 -9.97 1.63 -21.32
CA GLU A 10 -10.53 2.46 -22.37
C GLU A 10 -12.05 2.49 -22.25
N ALA A 11 -12.67 1.32 -22.07
CA ALA A 11 -14.10 1.18 -21.86
C ALA A 11 -14.59 1.90 -20.59
N VAL A 12 -13.80 1.90 -19.51
CA VAL A 12 -14.10 2.65 -18.27
C VAL A 12 -13.97 4.15 -18.52
N ARG A 13 -12.84 4.60 -19.09
CA ARG A 13 -12.55 6.02 -19.36
C ARG A 13 -13.60 6.66 -20.28
N ALA A 14 -14.10 5.92 -21.27
CA ALA A 14 -15.15 6.39 -22.19
C ALA A 14 -16.51 6.59 -21.51
N ARG A 15 -16.81 5.84 -20.43
CA ARG A 15 -18.11 5.87 -19.75
C ARG A 15 -18.15 6.78 -18.54
N PHE A 16 -17.01 6.95 -17.87
CA PHE A 16 -16.89 7.78 -16.69
C PHE A 16 -16.02 8.98 -17.05
N PRO A 17 -16.53 10.22 -17.08
CA PRO A 17 -15.76 11.42 -17.41
C PRO A 17 -15.07 12.07 -16.20
N GLY A 18 -15.31 11.59 -14.98
CA GLY A 18 -14.71 12.13 -13.75
C GLY A 18 -13.27 11.67 -13.52
N ALA A 19 -12.68 12.05 -12.39
CA ALA A 19 -11.33 11.65 -12.02
C ALA A 19 -11.23 10.14 -11.70
N ILE A 20 -10.35 9.43 -12.39
CA ILE A 20 -10.07 8.00 -12.20
C ILE A 20 -8.78 7.84 -11.41
N VAL A 21 -8.90 7.28 -10.21
CA VAL A 21 -7.74 6.90 -9.37
C VAL A 21 -7.60 5.38 -9.39
N VAL A 22 -6.44 4.89 -9.81
CA VAL A 22 -6.15 3.44 -9.82
C VAL A 22 -5.26 3.04 -8.65
N CYS A 23 -5.36 1.80 -8.20
CA CYS A 23 -4.52 1.25 -7.14
C CYS A 23 -4.22 -0.23 -7.41
N GLY A 24 -3.25 -0.79 -6.69
CA GLY A 24 -2.96 -2.24 -6.72
C GLY A 24 -1.60 -2.60 -7.32
N GLY A 25 -0.52 -2.35 -6.57
CA GLY A 25 0.81 -2.87 -6.90
C GLY A 25 1.55 -2.11 -8.01
N TYR A 26 1.22 -0.85 -8.22
CA TYR A 26 1.97 0.02 -9.13
C TYR A 26 3.38 0.34 -8.60
N THR A 27 4.33 0.40 -9.52
CA THR A 27 5.63 1.07 -9.34
C THR A 27 5.54 2.49 -9.91
N ALA A 28 6.50 3.37 -9.59
CA ALA A 28 6.55 4.71 -10.20
C ALA A 28 6.53 4.65 -11.73
N VAL A 29 7.34 3.78 -12.33
CA VAL A 29 7.42 3.60 -13.79
C VAL A 29 6.09 3.14 -14.38
N ARG A 30 5.42 2.16 -13.77
CA ARG A 30 4.12 1.66 -14.26
C ARG A 30 2.99 2.67 -14.05
N ALA A 31 3.08 3.48 -13.00
CA ALA A 31 2.14 4.56 -12.73
C ALA A 31 2.28 5.65 -13.80
N GLU A 32 3.49 6.12 -14.03
CA GLU A 32 3.81 7.13 -15.04
C GLU A 32 3.37 6.70 -16.43
N ALA A 33 3.72 5.48 -16.84
CA ALA A 33 3.32 4.94 -18.14
C ALA A 33 1.80 4.91 -18.31
N LEU A 34 1.04 4.59 -17.24
CA LEU A 34 -0.42 4.63 -17.30
C LEU A 34 -0.97 6.06 -17.34
N LEU A 35 -0.43 6.98 -16.55
CA LEU A 35 -0.87 8.38 -16.55
C LEU A 35 -0.67 9.02 -17.93
N GLN A 36 0.43 8.71 -18.62
CA GLN A 36 0.71 9.18 -19.98
C GLN A 36 -0.31 8.69 -21.02
N THR A 37 -1.02 7.58 -20.77
CA THR A 37 -2.10 7.12 -21.66
C THR A 37 -3.41 7.90 -21.48
N GLY A 38 -3.56 8.69 -20.41
CA GLY A 38 -4.82 9.35 -20.06
C GLY A 38 -5.92 8.40 -19.56
N LEU A 39 -5.61 7.13 -19.33
CA LEU A 39 -6.57 6.13 -18.81
C LEU A 39 -6.75 6.18 -17.30
N ALA A 40 -5.93 6.97 -16.59
CA ALA A 40 -6.07 7.30 -15.18
C ALA A 40 -5.57 8.72 -14.94
N ASP A 41 -6.13 9.37 -13.92
CA ASP A 41 -5.79 10.74 -13.52
C ASP A 41 -4.85 10.76 -12.31
N ALA A 42 -4.88 9.70 -11.48
CA ALA A 42 -3.96 9.51 -10.38
C ALA A 42 -3.74 8.02 -10.05
N VAL A 43 -2.66 7.74 -9.31
CA VAL A 43 -2.33 6.40 -8.82
C VAL A 43 -2.15 6.44 -7.30
N ALA A 44 -2.85 5.55 -6.60
CA ALA A 44 -2.75 5.40 -5.15
C ALA A 44 -1.77 4.30 -4.75
N PHE A 45 -0.89 4.61 -3.79
CA PHE A 45 0.13 3.70 -3.26
C PHE A 45 -0.15 3.39 -1.79
N GLY A 46 -0.44 2.12 -1.48
CA GLY A 46 -0.69 1.66 -0.10
C GLY A 46 0.58 1.25 0.63
N ARG A 47 0.97 -0.03 0.47
CA ARG A 47 2.16 -0.62 1.11
C ARG A 47 3.43 0.22 0.96
N PRO A 48 3.79 0.75 -0.24
CA PRO A 48 4.98 1.58 -0.38
C PRO A 48 4.95 2.84 0.47
N TYR A 49 3.77 3.48 0.63
CA TYR A 49 3.61 4.71 1.41
C TYR A 49 3.66 4.45 2.92
N ILE A 50 3.17 3.28 3.36
CA ILE A 50 3.27 2.90 4.78
C ILE A 50 4.73 2.69 5.20
N ALA A 51 5.52 2.04 4.33
CA ALA A 51 6.95 1.80 4.56
C ALA A 51 7.82 3.04 4.36
N ASN A 52 7.41 3.95 3.47
CA ASN A 52 8.14 5.16 3.09
C ASN A 52 7.21 6.38 3.23
N PRO A 53 7.16 7.04 4.41
CA PRO A 53 6.32 8.24 4.59
C PRO A 53 6.70 9.40 3.65
N ASP A 54 7.93 9.40 3.16
CA ASP A 54 8.55 10.31 2.20
C ASP A 54 8.50 9.79 0.75
N LEU A 55 7.55 8.89 0.44
CA LEU A 55 7.47 8.20 -0.86
C LEU A 55 7.48 9.16 -2.06
N VAL A 56 6.80 10.31 -1.95
CA VAL A 56 6.71 11.29 -3.04
C VAL A 56 8.09 11.85 -3.38
N GLN A 57 8.86 12.25 -2.38
CA GLN A 57 10.22 12.76 -2.54
C GLN A 57 11.14 11.67 -3.10
N ARG A 58 11.00 10.43 -2.62
CA ARG A 58 11.78 9.30 -3.14
C ARG A 58 11.49 9.03 -4.60
N PHE A 59 10.22 9.09 -5.03
CA PHE A 59 9.88 8.99 -6.44
C PHE A 59 10.46 10.13 -7.26
N ALA A 60 10.37 11.37 -6.80
CA ALA A 60 10.91 12.53 -7.50
C ALA A 60 12.44 12.45 -7.69
N GLN A 61 13.15 11.85 -6.73
CA GLN A 61 14.61 11.74 -6.73
C GLN A 61 15.12 10.41 -7.29
N GLY A 62 14.24 9.46 -7.61
CA GLY A 62 14.63 8.08 -7.95
C GLY A 62 15.34 7.35 -6.80
N ALA A 63 15.06 7.73 -5.55
CA ALA A 63 15.72 7.15 -4.38
C ALA A 63 15.21 5.72 -4.08
N PRO A 64 16.04 4.86 -3.47
CA PRO A 64 15.65 3.51 -3.11
C PRO A 64 14.48 3.50 -2.11
N LEU A 65 13.59 2.52 -2.22
CA LEU A 65 12.46 2.35 -1.30
C LEU A 65 12.76 1.31 -0.24
N ALA A 66 12.34 1.56 0.99
CA ALA A 66 12.25 0.54 2.02
C ALA A 66 11.15 -0.46 1.68
N GLU A 67 11.40 -1.74 1.94
CA GLU A 67 10.42 -2.80 1.74
C GLU A 67 9.29 -2.72 2.77
N ALA A 68 8.07 -2.97 2.30
CA ALA A 68 6.91 -3.07 3.17
C ALA A 68 6.81 -4.47 3.77
N ASP A 69 7.49 -4.68 4.90
CA ASP A 69 7.37 -5.88 5.71
C ASP A 69 6.01 -5.93 6.43
N GLN A 70 5.41 -7.13 6.52
CA GLN A 70 4.21 -7.39 7.33
C GLN A 70 4.38 -6.92 8.77
N ALA A 71 5.57 -7.06 9.35
CA ALA A 71 5.85 -6.56 10.69
C ALA A 71 5.74 -5.02 10.77
N ILE A 72 6.19 -4.28 9.75
CA ILE A 72 6.05 -2.81 9.67
C ILE A 72 4.58 -2.43 9.53
N LEU A 73 3.84 -3.14 8.68
CA LEU A 73 2.41 -2.91 8.47
C LEU A 73 1.65 -3.08 9.79
N LEU A 74 1.80 -4.22 10.47
CA LEU A 74 1.05 -4.53 11.70
C LEU A 74 1.50 -3.68 12.91
N ARG A 75 2.79 -3.40 13.07
CA ARG A 75 3.32 -2.62 14.21
C ARG A 75 2.86 -1.16 14.20
N ARG A 76 2.65 -0.54 13.04
CA ARG A 76 2.12 0.84 12.95
C ARG A 76 0.64 0.92 13.29
N TRP A 77 -0.16 -0.11 13.00
CA TRP A 77 -1.56 -0.18 13.40
C TRP A 77 -1.73 -0.44 14.90
N HIS A 78 -0.93 -1.34 15.49
CA HIS A 78 -1.01 -1.66 16.92
C HIS A 78 -0.67 -0.48 17.84
N ARG A 79 0.31 0.37 17.50
CA ARG A 79 0.76 1.49 18.35
C ARG A 79 -0.29 2.61 18.52
N ARG A 80 -1.31 2.66 17.64
CA ARG A 80 -2.40 3.65 17.71
C ARG A 80 -3.58 3.19 18.55
N LEU A 81 -3.83 1.88 18.64
CA LEU A 81 -4.93 1.31 19.43
C LEU A 81 -4.66 1.40 20.94
N TYR A 82 -3.40 1.31 21.38
CA TYR A 82 -3.05 1.37 22.81
C TYR A 82 -3.20 2.74 23.47
N ARG A 83 -3.37 3.84 22.73
CA ARG A 83 -3.58 5.18 23.33
C ARG A 83 -5.07 5.51 23.55
N LEU A 84 -5.99 4.73 22.98
CA LEU A 84 -7.44 4.98 23.09
C LEU A 84 -8.19 3.96 23.95
N SER A 85 -7.60 2.80 24.26
CA SER A 85 -8.21 1.83 25.17
C SER A 85 -7.80 2.11 26.62
N GLY A 86 -8.32 3.20 27.19
CA GLY A 86 -8.46 3.37 28.64
C GLY A 86 -9.58 2.51 29.25
N LEU A 87 -9.96 1.40 28.60
CA LEU A 87 -11.01 0.48 29.05
C LEU A 87 -10.56 -0.95 28.78
N GLY A 88 -10.33 -1.70 29.86
CA GLY A 88 -9.78 -3.05 29.88
C GLY A 88 -10.76 -4.12 29.41
N TRP A 89 -11.07 -4.15 28.12
CA TRP A 89 -11.98 -5.15 27.52
C TRP A 89 -11.48 -5.80 26.22
N LEU A 90 -10.16 -5.86 25.98
CA LEU A 90 -9.58 -6.67 24.89
C LEU A 90 -8.19 -7.24 25.25
N ASN A 91 -8.12 -8.09 26.26
CA ASN A 91 -6.92 -8.90 26.58
C ASN A 91 -7.07 -10.35 26.09
N SER A 92 -7.36 -10.57 24.80
CA SER A 92 -7.40 -11.94 24.26
C SER A 92 -7.03 -12.07 22.78
N VAL A 93 -6.20 -11.17 22.26
CA VAL A 93 -5.47 -11.45 21.01
C VAL A 93 -4.02 -10.99 21.16
N THR A 94 -3.28 -11.63 22.06
CA THR A 94 -1.81 -11.69 21.94
C THR A 94 -1.52 -12.72 20.86
N CYS A 95 -1.13 -12.24 19.68
CA CYS A 95 -0.45 -13.09 18.71
C CYS A 95 0.95 -13.37 19.30
N GLU A 96 1.10 -14.47 20.03
CA GLU A 96 2.39 -14.97 20.47
C GLU A 96 3.16 -15.47 19.24
N CYS A 97 4.01 -14.60 18.68
CA CYS A 97 5.18 -15.07 17.94
C CYS A 97 6.12 -15.74 18.95
N SER A 98 6.04 -17.07 19.10
CA SER A 98 7.07 -17.85 19.78
C SER A 98 8.36 -17.85 18.95
N PRO A 99 9.50 -17.36 19.47
CA PRO A 99 10.80 -17.60 18.91
C PRO A 99 11.42 -18.80 19.64
N HIS A 100 11.18 -20.02 19.17
CA HIS A 100 11.99 -21.15 19.63
C HIS A 100 13.37 -21.08 18.96
N HIS A 101 14.31 -20.53 19.74
CA HIS A 101 15.77 -20.73 19.70
C HIS A 101 16.07 -22.23 19.51
N ALA A 102 17.00 -22.66 18.64
CA ALA A 102 18.46 -22.53 18.77
C ALA A 102 18.99 -23.01 20.14
N ALA A 103 19.89 -24.01 20.10
CA ALA A 103 20.61 -24.65 21.22
C ALA A 103 19.84 -25.72 22.00
N HIS A 104 20.01 -26.98 21.57
CA HIS A 104 20.65 -28.05 22.36
C HIS A 104 21.23 -29.10 21.40
#